data_AF-A0A1I4WVZ2-F1
#
_entry.id   AF-A0A1I4WVZ2-F1
#
_cell.length_a   1.000
_cell.length_b   1.000
_cell.length_c   1.000
_cell.angle_alpha   90.00
_cell.angle_beta   90.00
_cell.angle_gamma   90.00
#
_symmetry.space_group_name_H-M   'P 1'
#
loop_
_entity.id
_entity.type
_entity.pdbx_description
1 polymer ?
#
loop_
_entity_poly.entity_id
_entity_poly.type
_entity_poly.pdbx_seq_one_letter_code
_entity_poly.pdbx_strand_id
1 'polypeptide(L)'
;MATYAFLRRRDDVVILQRTVPPTQVMRALALAIVSIIMIFIGIFILTLTENAQFIDIVFEVVSALSTVGLSRGLTNQLSITGQIVIIFLMIIGRVGPLTFAYFFASPKKKYIKYANADIQVG
;
A
#
# COMPACT_ATOMS: atom_id res chain seq x y z
N MET A 1 14.83 -7.30 1.03
CA MET A 1 16.13 -6.86 1.60
C MET A 1 16.08 -6.70 3.11
N ALA A 2 15.17 -5.88 3.67
CA ALA A 2 14.97 -5.84 5.13
C ALA A 2 14.56 -7.21 5.70
N THR A 3 13.62 -7.90 5.05
CA THR A 3 13.25 -9.30 5.36
C THR A 3 14.44 -10.27 5.25
N TYR A 4 15.29 -10.10 4.25
CA TYR A 4 16.49 -10.93 4.06
C TYR A 4 17.56 -10.69 5.14
N ALA A 5 17.77 -9.44 5.55
CA ALA A 5 18.68 -9.07 6.64
C ALA A 5 18.16 -9.58 8.00
N PHE A 6 16.84 -9.48 8.22
CA PHE A 6 16.16 -10.04 9.38
C PHE A 6 16.31 -11.56 9.47
N LEU A 7 16.06 -12.28 8.37
CA LEU A 7 16.30 -13.74 8.32
C LEU A 7 17.78 -14.11 8.54
N ARG A 8 18.72 -13.22 8.22
CA ARG A 8 20.16 -13.41 8.47
C ARG A 8 20.62 -12.95 9.86
N ARG A 9 19.72 -12.60 10.78
CA ARG A 9 20.03 -12.09 12.14
C ARG A 9 21.00 -10.91 12.13
N ARG A 10 20.89 -10.02 11.14
CA ARG A 10 21.61 -8.74 11.17
C ARG A 10 20.67 -7.67 11.69
N ASP A 11 21.05 -7.05 12.82
CA ASP A 11 20.26 -5.99 13.46
C ASP A 11 20.16 -4.74 12.58
N ASP A 12 21.13 -4.53 11.69
CA ASP A 12 21.19 -3.39 10.78
C ASP A 12 20.95 -3.77 9.32
N VAL A 13 20.04 -3.04 8.67
CA VAL A 13 19.84 -3.10 7.21
C VAL A 13 20.92 -2.26 6.54
N VAL A 14 21.97 -2.90 6.03
CA VAL A 14 23.08 -2.24 5.32
C VAL A 14 22.93 -2.43 3.81
N ILE A 15 23.00 -1.33 3.06
CA ILE A 15 23.00 -1.30 1.58
C ILE A 15 24.24 -0.54 1.13
N LEU A 16 25.06 -1.12 0.23
CA LEU A 16 26.26 -0.46 -0.30
C LEU A 16 27.17 0.13 0.81
N GLN A 17 27.37 -0.62 1.89
CA GLN A 17 28.12 -0.19 3.10
C GLN A 17 27.55 1.02 3.85
N ARG A 18 26.29 1.40 3.61
CA ARG A 18 25.56 2.43 4.37
C ARG A 18 24.38 1.81 5.13
N THR A 19 24.24 2.17 6.40
CA THR A 19 23.14 1.70 7.26
C THR A 19 21.87 2.49 6.96
N VAL A 20 20.76 1.78 6.74
CA VAL A 20 19.43 2.36 6.57
C VAL A 20 18.78 2.52 7.95
N PRO A 21 18.33 3.73 8.32
CA PRO A 21 17.68 3.95 9.62
C PRO A 21 16.43 3.07 9.77
N PRO A 22 16.15 2.51 10.96
CA PRO A 22 14.99 1.66 11.20
C PRO A 22 13.66 2.39 10.95
N THR A 23 13.63 3.72 11.10
CA THR A 23 12.48 4.56 10.77
C THR A 23 12.10 4.52 9.28
N GLN A 24 13.08 4.39 8.39
CA GLN A 24 12.83 4.26 6.94
C GLN A 24 12.28 2.88 6.60
N VAL A 25 12.76 1.83 7.28
CA VAL A 25 12.24 0.47 7.13
C VAL A 25 10.78 0.40 7.56
N MET A 26 10.43 0.98 8.72
CA MET A 26 9.03 1.04 9.18
C MET A 26 8.14 1.83 8.21
N ARG A 27 8.62 2.95 7.66
CA ARG A 27 7.88 3.72 6.65
C ARG A 27 7.64 2.92 5.37
N ALA A 28 8.65 2.19 4.88
CA ALA A 28 8.52 1.34 3.71
C ALA A 28 7.54 0.17 3.93
N LEU A 29 7.55 -0.43 5.12
CA LEU A 29 6.58 -1.46 5.50
C LEU A 29 5.16 -0.89 5.58
N ALA A 30 4.99 0.28 6.20
CA ALA A 30 3.69 0.95 6.27
C ALA A 30 3.15 1.27 4.87
N LEU A 31 4.00 1.80 3.97
CA LEU A 31 3.67 2.02 2.56
C LEU A 31 3.17 0.74 1.89
N ALA A 32 3.91 -0.36 2.01
CA ALA A 32 3.54 -1.62 1.39
C ALA A 32 2.19 -2.16 1.89
N ILE A 33 1.96 -2.14 3.21
CA ILE A 33 0.71 -2.60 3.81
C ILE A 33 -0.47 -1.73 3.36
N VAL A 34 -0.33 -0.40 3.41
CA VAL A 34 -1.39 0.53 2.99
C VAL A 34 -1.71 0.36 1.50
N SER A 35 -0.71 0.21 0.64
CA SER A 35 -0.92 -0.09 -0.78
C SER A 35 -1.70 -1.38 -0.99
N ILE A 36 -1.34 -2.45 -0.31
CA ILE A 36 -2.02 -3.75 -0.42
C ILE A 36 -3.50 -3.61 0.00
N ILE A 37 -3.77 -2.95 1.13
CA ILE A 37 -5.15 -2.71 1.60
C ILE A 37 -5.96 -1.94 0.55
N MET A 38 -5.39 -0.88 -0.04
CA MET A 38 -6.09 -0.12 -1.08
C MET A 38 -6.35 -0.92 -2.35
N ILE A 39 -5.41 -1.77 -2.78
CA ILE A 39 -5.63 -2.70 -3.90
C ILE A 39 -6.81 -3.61 -3.60
N PHE A 40 -6.86 -4.20 -2.39
CA PHE A 40 -7.96 -5.08 -2.00
C PHE A 40 -9.32 -4.35 -2.01
N ILE A 41 -9.38 -3.14 -1.46
CA ILE A 41 -10.62 -2.32 -1.48
C ILE A 41 -11.03 -1.99 -2.91
N GLY A 42 -10.09 -1.58 -3.76
CA GLY A 42 -10.35 -1.26 -5.16
C GLY A 42 -10.90 -2.47 -5.94
N ILE A 43 -10.26 -3.63 -5.80
CA ILE A 43 -10.72 -4.88 -6.42
C ILE A 43 -12.11 -5.23 -5.93
N PHE A 44 -12.37 -5.14 -4.61
CA PHE A 44 -13.65 -5.49 -4.03
C PHE A 44 -14.78 -4.63 -4.60
N ILE A 45 -14.59 -3.31 -4.66
CA ILE A 45 -15.60 -2.40 -5.21
C ILE A 45 -15.85 -2.68 -6.70
N LEU A 46 -14.78 -2.80 -7.50
CA LEU A 46 -14.91 -3.03 -8.94
C LEU A 46 -15.50 -4.40 -9.29
N THR A 47 -15.26 -5.42 -8.47
CA THR A 47 -15.89 -6.74 -8.64
C THR A 47 -17.39 -6.69 -8.38
N LEU A 48 -17.87 -5.76 -7.54
CA LEU A 48 -19.30 -5.57 -7.29
C LEU A 48 -19.97 -4.69 -8.36
N THR A 49 -19.25 -3.74 -8.94
CA THR A 49 -19.81 -2.77 -9.90
C THR A 49 -19.68 -3.22 -11.35
N GLU A 50 -18.64 -3.98 -11.70
CA GLU A 50 -18.33 -4.37 -13.08
C GLU A 50 -18.51 -5.88 -13.30
N ASN A 51 -19.15 -6.27 -14.41
CA ASN A 51 -19.19 -7.66 -14.86
C ASN A 51 -18.03 -7.94 -15.82
N ALA A 52 -16.82 -8.02 -15.26
CA ALA A 52 -15.59 -8.31 -16.01
C ALA A 52 -14.84 -9.51 -15.44
N GLN A 53 -13.88 -10.04 -16.19
CA GLN A 53 -13.02 -11.12 -15.67
C GLN A 53 -12.20 -10.59 -14.48
N PHE A 54 -12.12 -11.37 -13.41
CA PHE A 54 -11.40 -10.98 -12.19
C PHE A 54 -9.95 -10.55 -12.46
N ILE A 55 -9.27 -11.23 -13.39
CA ILE A 55 -7.88 -10.91 -13.74
C ILE A 55 -7.74 -9.50 -14.35
N ASP A 56 -8.75 -9.04 -15.10
CA ASP A 56 -8.73 -7.72 -15.73
C ASP A 56 -9.00 -6.65 -14.68
N ILE A 57 -9.91 -6.89 -13.73
CA ILE A 57 -10.17 -6.01 -12.59
C ILE A 57 -8.90 -5.83 -11.75
N VAL A 58 -8.24 -6.93 -11.39
CA VAL A 58 -6.98 -6.89 -10.63
C VAL A 58 -5.92 -6.10 -11.40
N PHE A 59 -5.79 -6.34 -12.71
CA PHE A 59 -4.82 -5.63 -13.53
C PHE A 59 -5.07 -4.12 -13.57
N GLU A 60 -6.32 -3.70 -13.76
CA GLU A 60 -6.71 -2.27 -13.75
C GLU A 60 -6.43 -1.62 -12.40
N VAL A 61 -6.82 -2.24 -11.29
CA VAL A 61 -6.61 -1.67 -9.94
C VAL A 61 -5.13 -1.50 -9.62
N VAL A 62 -4.32 -2.52 -9.92
CA VAL A 62 -2.87 -2.47 -9.68
C VAL A 62 -2.20 -1.44 -10.58
N SER A 63 -2.62 -1.36 -11.85
CA SER A 63 -2.12 -0.38 -12.81
C SER A 63 -2.48 1.06 -12.41
N ALA A 64 -3.72 1.28 -11.96
CA ALA A 64 -4.19 2.58 -11.49
C ALA A 64 -3.45 3.05 -10.25
N LEU A 65 -3.33 2.19 -9.21
CA LEU A 65 -2.64 2.56 -7.98
C LEU A 65 -1.14 2.74 -8.18
N SER A 66 -0.52 1.95 -9.05
CA SER A 66 0.91 2.06 -9.36
C SER A 66 1.20 3.11 -10.44
N THR A 67 0.17 3.77 -10.96
CA THR A 67 0.24 4.79 -12.03
C THR A 67 0.97 4.30 -13.30
N VAL A 68 0.84 3.00 -13.62
CA VAL A 68 1.50 2.38 -14.79
C VAL A 68 0.84 2.84 -16.09
N GLY A 69 -0.49 3.04 -16.07
CA GLY A 69 -1.26 3.54 -17.21
C GLY A 69 -1.55 2.49 -18.29
N LEU A 70 -1.30 1.22 -18.01
CA LEU A 70 -1.67 0.10 -18.89
C LEU A 70 -3.07 -0.41 -18.55
N SER A 71 -3.80 -0.87 -19.56
CA SER A 71 -5.14 -1.44 -19.42
C SER A 71 -5.26 -2.73 -20.22
N ARG A 72 -6.11 -3.65 -19.76
CA ARG A 72 -6.52 -4.83 -20.53
C ARG A 72 -7.79 -4.61 -21.35
N GLY A 73 -8.21 -3.36 -21.50
CA GLY A 73 -9.41 -2.97 -22.26
C GLY A 73 -10.65 -2.75 -21.39
N LEU A 74 -10.56 -2.99 -20.07
CA LEU A 74 -11.65 -2.75 -19.15
C LEU A 74 -11.89 -1.25 -18.93
N THR A 75 -10.87 -0.39 -19.04
CA THR A 75 -10.97 1.07 -18.84
C THR A 75 -12.09 1.74 -19.65
N ASN A 76 -12.35 1.26 -20.87
CA ASN A 76 -13.34 1.84 -21.78
C ASN A 76 -14.78 1.38 -21.50
N GLN A 77 -14.95 0.35 -20.67
CA GLN A 77 -16.25 -0.27 -20.39
C GLN A 77 -16.72 -0.06 -18.95
N LEU A 78 -15.97 0.68 -18.13
CA LEU A 78 -16.36 0.90 -16.73
C LEU A 78 -17.67 1.68 -16.62
N SER A 79 -18.49 1.27 -15.66
CA SER A 79 -19.58 2.06 -15.14
C SER A 79 -19.08 3.41 -14.57
N ILE A 80 -19.98 4.37 -14.45
CA ILE A 80 -19.68 5.68 -13.84
C ILE A 80 -19.06 5.50 -12.44
N THR A 81 -19.58 4.55 -11.66
CA THR A 81 -19.05 4.24 -10.32
C THR A 81 -17.63 3.67 -10.40
N GLY A 82 -17.38 2.74 -11.32
CA GLY A 82 -16.06 2.16 -11.53
C GLY A 82 -15.02 3.19 -11.97
N GLN A 83 -15.40 4.10 -12.87
CA GLN A 83 -14.53 5.20 -13.32
C GLN A 83 -14.10 6.10 -12.16
N ILE A 84 -15.05 6.46 -11.27
CA ILE A 84 -14.74 7.27 -10.08
C ILE A 84 -13.72 6.55 -9.19
N VAL A 85 -13.90 5.24 -8.96
CA VAL A 85 -12.96 4.44 -8.14
C VAL A 85 -11.56 4.43 -8.75
N ILE A 86 -11.44 4.21 -10.06
CA ILE A 86 -10.15 4.21 -10.75
C ILE A 86 -9.48 5.59 -10.69
N ILE A 87 -10.23 6.68 -10.86
CA ILE A 87 -9.70 8.05 -10.75
C ILE A 87 -9.13 8.28 -9.34
N PHE A 88 -9.86 7.88 -8.30
CA PHE A 88 -9.37 7.99 -6.92
C PHE A 88 -8.08 7.16 -6.71
N LEU A 89 -8.04 5.92 -7.20
CA LEU A 89 -6.86 5.07 -7.12
C LEU A 89 -5.64 5.69 -7.82
N MET A 90 -5.82 6.31 -8.99
CA MET A 90 -4.75 7.02 -9.70
C MET A 90 -4.22 8.23 -8.92
N ILE A 91 -5.12 9.02 -8.32
CA ILE A 91 -4.73 10.19 -7.51
C ILE A 91 -3.93 9.73 -6.28
N ILE A 92 -4.43 8.71 -5.57
CA ILE A 92 -3.75 8.18 -4.38
C ILE A 92 -2.40 7.56 -4.75
N GLY A 93 -2.35 6.82 -5.86
CA GLY A 93 -1.13 6.26 -6.42
C GLY A 93 -0.05 7.33 -6.67
N ARG A 94 -0.43 8.45 -7.28
CA ARG A 94 0.48 9.57 -7.59
C ARG A 94 0.91 10.37 -6.37
N VAL A 95 -0.01 10.65 -5.43
CA VAL A 95 0.28 11.44 -4.21
C VAL A 95 1.10 10.62 -3.19
N GLY A 96 1.00 9.30 -3.27
CA GLY A 96 1.65 8.37 -2.36
C GLY A 96 0.67 7.86 -1.31
N PRO A 97 0.51 6.54 -1.18
CA PRO A 97 -0.35 5.88 -0.18
C PRO A 97 -0.16 6.39 1.25
N LEU A 98 1.08 6.62 1.65
CA LEU A 98 1.41 7.04 3.00
C LEU A 98 1.08 8.51 3.26
N THR A 99 1.22 9.39 2.26
CA THR A 99 0.80 10.79 2.36
C THR A 99 -0.70 10.87 2.58
N PHE A 100 -1.47 10.06 1.84
CA PHE A 100 -2.91 9.96 2.02
C PHE A 100 -3.27 9.37 3.38
N ALA A 101 -2.58 8.31 3.82
CA ALA A 101 -2.77 7.76 5.17
C ALA A 101 -2.45 8.77 6.28
N TYR A 102 -1.42 9.59 6.11
CA TYR A 102 -1.10 10.67 7.06
C TYR A 102 -2.14 11.79 7.06
N PHE A 103 -2.82 12.06 5.95
CA PHE A 103 -3.90 13.04 5.90
C PHE A 103 -5.07 12.63 6.81
N PHE A 104 -5.37 11.33 6.89
CA PHE A 104 -6.37 10.78 7.80
C PHE A 104 -5.84 10.53 9.22
N ALA A 105 -4.54 10.30 9.38
CA ALA A 105 -3.94 10.04 10.68
C ALA A 105 -3.73 11.35 11.45
N SER A 106 -4.50 11.55 12.53
CA SER A 106 -4.25 12.64 13.47
C SER A 106 -3.07 12.30 14.39
N PRO A 107 -1.94 13.04 14.33
CA PRO A 107 -0.79 12.76 15.19
C PRO A 107 -1.12 13.11 16.64
N LYS A 108 -1.33 12.09 17.48
CA LYS A 108 -1.44 12.26 18.94
C LYS A 108 -0.04 12.14 19.56
N LYS A 109 0.48 13.24 20.13
CA LYS A 109 1.69 13.19 20.96
C LYS A 109 1.40 12.36 22.21
N LYS A 110 2.15 11.28 22.40
CA LYS A 110 2.09 10.45 23.61
C LYS A 110 3.10 10.99 24.62
N TYR A 111 2.62 11.51 25.75
CA TYR A 111 3.47 12.06 26.83
C TYR A 111 3.86 11.01 27.89
N ILE A 112 3.25 9.83 27.85
CA ILE A 112 3.48 8.72 28.79
C ILE A 112 3.88 7.45 28.02
N LYS A 113 4.94 6.79 28.48
CA LYS A 113 5.38 5.47 28.03
C LYS A 113 4.77 4.39 28.93
N TYR A 114 4.36 3.28 28.33
CA TYR A 114 3.80 2.12 29.02
C TYR A 114 4.90 1.06 29.22
N ALA A 115 4.74 0.17 30.20
CA ALA A 115 5.66 -0.94 30.42
C ALA A 115 5.70 -1.87 29.19
N ASN A 116 6.89 -2.40 28.88
CA ASN A 116 7.05 -3.35 27.79
C ASN A 116 6.33 -4.66 28.17
N ALA A 117 5.51 -5.18 27.26
CA ALA A 117 4.92 -6.50 27.36
C ALA A 117 5.51 -7.37 26.25
N ASP A 118 6.17 -8.46 26.62
CA ASP A 118 6.67 -9.45 25.67
C ASP A 118 5.50 -10.32 25.21
N ILE A 119 4.99 -10.03 24.02
CA ILE A 119 3.97 -10.84 23.35
C ILE A 119 4.69 -11.70 22.32
N GLN A 120 4.72 -13.01 22.54
CA GLN A 120 5.37 -13.93 21.63
C GLN A 120 4.56 -14.03 20.34
N VAL A 121 5.19 -13.68 19.22
CA VAL A 121 4.59 -13.72 17.88
C VAL A 121 5.32 -14.78 17.05
N GLY A 122 5.18 -16.05 17.43
CA GLY A 122 5.78 -17.20 16.71
C GLY A 122 7.27 -17.40 16.95
#